data_AF-A0A2V9CEL8-F1
#
_entry.id   AF-A0A2V9CEL8-F1
#
_cell.length_a   1.000
_cell.length_b   1.000
_cell.length_c   1.000
_cell.angle_alpha   90.00
_cell.angle_beta   90.00
_cell.angle_gamma   90.00
#
_symmetry.space_group_name_H-M   'P 1'
#
loop_
_entity.id
_entity.type
_entity.pdbx_description
1 polymer ?
#
loop_
_entity_poly.entity_id
_entity_poly.type
_entity_poly.pdbx_seq_one_letter_code
_entity_poly.pdbx_strand_id
1 'polypeptide(L)' 'MYLRQRAGLGDEPRKVFQELAEVTLVDVVLPTRSGVTLRKRCISRPTEHQAILLHRLRLELPSSLEMTQV' A
#
# COMPACT_ATOMS: atom_id res chain seq x y z
N MET A 1 -20.37 14.92 -12.06
CA MET A 1 -20.96 13.72 -11.44
C MET A 1 -20.74 12.49 -12.34
N TYR A 2 -19.51 12.15 -12.78
CA TYR A 2 -19.31 11.03 -13.74
C TYR A 2 -17.94 10.30 -13.69
N LEU A 3 -17.21 10.36 -12.56
CA LEU A 3 -15.94 9.63 -12.43
C LEU A 3 -16.08 8.19 -11.88
N ARG A 4 -17.28 7.78 -11.41
CA ARG A 4 -17.47 6.51 -10.67
C ARG A 4 -17.37 5.24 -11.53
N GLN A 5 -17.88 5.25 -12.76
CA GLN A 5 -18.08 3.99 -13.51
C GLN A 5 -16.85 3.50 -14.28
N ARG A 6 -15.86 4.36 -14.57
CA ARG A 6 -14.75 3.99 -15.48
C ARG A 6 -13.69 3.08 -14.85
N ALA A 7 -13.60 3.02 -13.52
CA ALA A 7 -12.63 2.17 -12.83
C ALA A 7 -13.21 0.83 -12.36
N GLY A 8 -14.48 0.55 -12.65
CA GLY A 8 -15.11 -0.73 -12.28
C GLY A 8 -15.32 -0.95 -10.78
N LEU A 9 -15.35 0.14 -10.01
CA LEU A 9 -15.37 0.16 -8.54
C LEU A 9 -16.71 -0.23 -7.90
N GLY A 10 -17.71 -0.64 -8.69
CA GLY A 10 -19.07 -0.88 -8.22
C GLY A 10 -19.78 0.40 -7.77
N ASP A 11 -20.98 0.27 -7.22
CA ASP A 11 -21.80 1.42 -6.79
C ASP A 11 -21.39 2.04 -5.44
N GLU A 12 -20.42 1.43 -4.74
CA GLU A 12 -19.99 1.86 -3.40
C GLU A 12 -18.51 2.27 -3.34
N PRO A 13 -18.16 3.48 -3.79
CA PRO A 13 -16.78 3.97 -3.69
C PRO A 13 -16.27 4.05 -2.25
N ARG A 14 -17.15 4.14 -1.25
CA ARG A 14 -16.74 4.16 0.16
C ARG A 14 -16.03 2.88 0.56
N LYS A 15 -16.50 1.73 0.06
CA LYS A 15 -15.89 0.42 0.34
C LYS A 15 -14.49 0.32 -0.26
N VAL A 16 -14.30 0.84 -1.47
CA VAL A 16 -12.97 0.93 -2.12
C VAL A 16 -11.98 1.71 -1.27
N PHE A 17 -12.40 2.87 -0.73
CA PHE A 17 -11.52 3.65 0.14
C PHE A 17 -11.21 2.95 1.46
N GLN A 18 -12.16 2.19 2.02
CA GLN A 18 -11.91 1.37 3.21
C GLN A 18 -10.85 0.28 2.93
N GLU A 19 -11.01 -0.46 1.83
CA GLU A 19 -10.06 -1.50 1.42
C GLU A 19 -8.65 -0.93 1.16
N LEU A 20 -8.55 0.24 0.52
CA LEU A 20 -7.26 0.91 0.31
C LEU A 20 -6.65 1.42 1.61
N ALA A 21 -7.46 1.83 2.58
CA ALA A 21 -6.97 2.34 3.87
C ALA A 21 -6.33 1.24 4.74
N GLU A 22 -6.61 -0.03 4.46
CA GLU A 22 -5.96 -1.17 5.12
C GLU A 22 -4.52 -1.40 4.64
N VAL A 23 -4.13 -0.84 3.49
CA VAL A 23 -2.73 -0.82 3.06
C VAL A 23 -1.97 0.16 3.94
N THR A 24 -1.01 -0.34 4.71
CA THR A 24 -0.31 0.42 5.75
C THR A 24 1.19 0.43 5.54
N LEU A 25 1.83 1.51 6.00
CA LEU A 25 3.28 1.60 6.07
C LEU A 25 3.77 0.95 7.37
N VAL A 26 4.76 0.07 7.26
CA VAL A 26 5.33 -0.72 8.35
C VAL A 26 6.83 -0.44 8.45
N ASP A 27 7.30 -0.13 9.65
CA ASP A 27 8.72 -0.03 9.95
C ASP A 27 9.29 -1.41 10.30
N VAL A 28 10.19 -1.92 9.46
CA VAL A 28 10.95 -3.13 9.70
C VAL A 28 12.30 -2.77 10.30
N VAL A 29 12.57 -3.27 11.50
CA VAL A 29 13.81 -3.03 12.25
C VAL A 29 14.56 -4.35 12.39
N LEU A 30 15.73 -4.45 11.78
CA LEU A 30 16.57 -5.65 11.77
C LEU A 30 17.89 -5.39 12.51
N PRO A 31 18.11 -6.00 13.69
CA PRO A 31 19.38 -5.88 14.39
C PRO A 31 20.47 -6.70 13.70
N THR A 32 21.67 -6.14 13.55
CA THR A 32 22.83 -6.86 13.01
C THR A 32 23.78 -7.30 14.13
N ARG A 33 24.59 -8.33 13.84
CA ARG A 33 25.65 -8.80 14.75
C ARG A 33 26.74 -7.75 15.01
N SER A 34 26.88 -6.77 14.12
CA SER A 34 27.83 -5.65 14.25
C SER A 34 27.30 -4.49 15.11
N GLY A 35 26.10 -4.63 15.70
CA GLY A 35 25.50 -3.60 16.56
C GLY A 35 24.80 -2.47 15.79
N VAL A 36 24.77 -2.54 14.45
CA VAL A 36 24.03 -1.60 13.61
C VAL A 36 22.59 -2.09 13.48
N THR A 37 21.63 -1.17 13.52
CA THR A 37 20.23 -1.51 13.28
C THR A 37 19.83 -1.05 11.88
N LEU A 38 19.43 -2.00 11.03
CA LEU A 38 18.88 -1.69 9.71
C LEU A 38 17.40 -1.36 9.87
N ARG A 39 16.98 -0.22 9.31
CA ARG A 39 15.57 0.21 9.31
C ARG A 39 15.09 0.32 7.88
N LYS A 40 13.89 -0.20 7.60
CA LYS A 40 13.27 -0.15 6.29
C LYS A 40 11.78 0.10 6.43
N ARG A 41 11.25 1.05 5.67
CA ARG A 41 9.80 1.30 5.58
C ARG A 41 9.23 0.45 4.46
N CYS A 42 8.48 -0.58 4.82
CA CYS A 42 7.82 -1.50 3.90
C CYS A 42 6.32 -1.19 3.84
N ILE A 43 5.70 -1.44 2.70
CA ILE A 43 4.23 -1.41 2.60
C ILE A 43 3.70 -2.80 2.91
N SER A 44 2.61 -2.89 3.68
CA SER A 44 1.95 -4.16 3.98
C SER A 44 1.55 -4.85 2.67
N ARG A 45 1.69 -6.19 2.63
CA ARG A 45 1.28 -6.94 1.45
C ARG A 45 -0.24 -6.83 1.30
N PRO A 46 -0.75 -6.31 0.16
CA PRO A 46 -2.19 -6.21 -0.04
C PRO A 46 -2.84 -7.60 -0.06
N THR A 47 -4.09 -7.68 0.38
CA THR A 47 -4.91 -8.88 0.18
C THR A 47 -5.15 -9.13 -1.31
N GLU A 48 -5.58 -10.33 -1.69
CA GLU A 48 -5.91 -10.63 -3.10
C GLU A 48 -6.95 -9.66 -3.68
N HIS A 49 -7.97 -9.33 -2.88
CA HIS A 49 -9.00 -8.39 -3.29
C HIS A 49 -8.44 -6.97 -3.50
N GLN A 50 -7.58 -6.50 -2.60
CA GLN A 50 -6.90 -5.21 -2.72
C GLN A 50 -5.96 -5.18 -3.94
N ALA A 51 -5.24 -6.27 -4.23
CA ALA A 51 -4.38 -6.37 -5.40
C ALA A 51 -5.16 -6.22 -6.72
N ILE A 52 -6.33 -6.88 -6.82
CA ILE A 52 -7.25 -6.73 -7.96
C ILE A 52 -7.73 -5.29 -8.07
N LEU A 53 -8.09 -4.67 -6.95
CA LEU A 53 -8.56 -3.29 -6.89
C LEU A 53 -7.49 -2.30 -7.38
N LEU A 54 -6.26 -2.43 -6.87
CA LEU A 54 -5.11 -1.63 -7.27
C LEU A 54 -4.80 -1.77 -8.76
N HIS A 55 -4.84 -2.99 -9.30
CA HIS A 55 -4.65 -3.26 -10.72
C HIS A 55 -5.72 -2.56 -11.58
N ARG A 56 -7.00 -2.61 -11.18
CA ARG A 56 -8.10 -1.92 -11.89
C ARG A 56 -7.99 -0.40 -11.81
N LEU A 57 -7.48 0.10 -10.69
CA LEU A 57 -7.19 1.53 -10.47
C LEU A 57 -5.90 2.01 -11.16
N ARG A 58 -5.10 1.09 -11.72
CA ARG A 58 -3.74 1.36 -12.23
C ARG A 58 -2.84 2.03 -11.18
N LEU A 59 -2.97 1.60 -9.93
CA LEU A 59 -2.13 2.05 -8.82
C LEU A 59 -1.07 0.98 -8.55
N GLU A 60 0.20 1.32 -8.73
CA GLU A 60 1.31 0.47 -8.38
C GLU A 60 1.80 0.82 -6.97
N LEU A 61 1.75 -0.14 -6.06
CA LEU A 61 2.32 0.02 -4.73
C LEU A 61 3.80 -0.36 -4.74
N PRO A 62 4.70 0.51 -4.26
CA PRO A 62 6.09 0.11 -4.07
C PRO A 62 6.20 -0.92 -2.94
N SER A 63 7.20 -1.79 -3.00
CA SER A 63 7.47 -2.77 -1.93
C SER A 63 8.15 -2.15 -0.70
N SER A 64 8.77 -0.99 -0.88
CA SER A 64 9.48 -0.24 0.14
C SER A 64 9.52 1.23 -0.23
N LEU A 65 9.51 2.10 0.77
CA LEU A 65 9.83 3.51 0.60
C LEU A 65 11.27 3.75 1.05
N GLU A 66 12.00 4.55 0.28
CA GLU A 66 13.31 5.02 0.73
C GLU A 66 13.14 5.92 1.95
N MET A 67 14.01 5.73 2.94
CA MET A 67 14.10 6.66 4.06
C MET A 67 14.96 7.84 3.62
N THR A 68 14.33 8.91 3.13
CA THR A 68 15.02 10.20 2.98
C THR A 68 15.48 10.65 4.37
N GLN A 69 16.80 10.68 4.56
CA GLN A 69 17.39 11.31 5.74
C GLN A 69 17.26 12.82 5.55
N VAL A 70 16.40 13.46 6.35
CA VAL A 70 16.33 14.92 6.50
C VAL A 70 17.39 15.41 7.47
#